data_AF-A0A662B162-F1
#
_entry.id   AF-A0A662B162-F1
#
_cell.length_a   1.000
_cell.length_b   1.000
_cell.length_c   1.000
_cell.angle_alpha   90.00
_cell.angle_beta   90.00
_cell.angle_gamma   90.00
#
_symmetry.space_group_name_H-M   'P 1'
#
loop_
_entity.id
_entity.type
_entity.pdbx_description
1 polymer ?
#
loop_
_entity_poly.entity_id
_entity_poly.type
_entity_poly.pdbx_seq_one_letter_code
_entity_poly.pdbx_strand_id
1 'polypeptide(L)'
;MKALRVILIIVLVLVAAILIVPLFSPATAEVSAETTIALAPDEIFPTVASFNSRHEWDPWYTQDSTADMRLEPAAGYVGSTYSWEGVKIGTGRMEVISVRENEYIESSLWFGDVDTPSLVEWHFEAVDGGTKVTWSFSQETTYPIGRLGMMFGKIFLNRSFELGLANLKELMET
;
A
#
# COMPACT_ATOMS: atom_id res chain seq x y z
N MET A 1 4.16 -11.80 47.55
CA MET A 1 3.24 -12.85 47.06
C MET A 1 2.01 -12.30 46.33
N LYS A 2 1.24 -11.35 46.90
CA LYS A 2 0.05 -10.77 46.22
C LYS A 2 0.40 -9.98 44.94
N ALA A 3 1.40 -9.10 45.00
CA ALA A 3 1.85 -8.32 43.84
C ALA A 3 2.36 -9.20 42.69
N LEU A 4 3.22 -10.19 42.99
CA LEU A 4 3.71 -11.16 42.00
C LEU A 4 2.54 -11.94 41.34
N ARG A 5 1.55 -12.36 42.13
CA ARG A 5 0.36 -13.06 41.61
C ARG A 5 -0.45 -12.17 40.67
N VAL A 6 -0.65 -10.89 41.02
CA VAL A 6 -1.35 -9.92 40.17
C VAL A 6 -0.59 -9.67 38.87
N ILE A 7 0.74 -9.48 38.94
CA ILE A 7 1.58 -9.29 37.76
C ILE A 7 1.49 -10.52 36.83
N LEU A 8 1.57 -11.73 37.38
CA LEU A 8 1.44 -12.97 36.60
C LEU A 8 0.07 -13.10 35.92
N ILE A 9 -1.02 -12.70 36.60
CA ILE A 9 -2.36 -12.69 36.01
C ILE A 9 -2.43 -11.66 34.87
N ILE A 10 -1.89 -10.45 35.07
CA ILE A 10 -1.87 -9.42 34.03
C ILE A 10 -1.09 -9.91 32.80
N VAL A 11 0.10 -10.49 33.00
CA VAL A 11 0.91 -11.04 31.91
C VAL A 11 0.16 -12.16 31.19
N LEU A 12 -0.48 -13.07 31.94
CA LEU A 12 -1.28 -14.15 31.36
C LEU A 12 -2.44 -13.61 30.51
N VAL A 13 -3.14 -12.59 30.99
CA VAL A 13 -4.24 -11.93 30.25
C VAL A 13 -3.70 -11.25 28.99
N LEU A 14 -2.56 -10.56 29.06
CA LEU A 14 -1.94 -9.92 27.90
C LEU A 14 -1.51 -10.95 26.85
N VAL A 15 -0.88 -12.05 27.27
CA VAL A 15 -0.52 -13.15 26.37
C VAL A 15 -1.77 -13.78 25.75
N ALA A 16 -2.81 -14.03 26.55
CA ALA A 16 -4.07 -14.55 26.03
C ALA A 16 -4.71 -13.59 25.03
N ALA A 17 -4.69 -12.28 25.29
CA ALA A 17 -5.20 -11.26 24.36
C ALA A 17 -4.41 -11.24 23.04
N ILE A 18 -3.08 -11.28 23.09
CA ILE A 18 -2.21 -11.32 21.90
C ILE A 18 -2.48 -12.56 21.04
N LEU A 19 -2.89 -13.68 21.66
CA LEU A 19 -3.19 -14.91 20.93
C LEU A 19 -4.64 -14.98 20.46
N ILE A 20 -5.60 -14.50 21.25
CA ILE A 20 -7.04 -14.64 20.95
C ILE A 20 -7.53 -13.58 19.96
N VAL A 21 -7.12 -12.31 20.12
CA VAL A 21 -7.60 -11.20 19.27
C VAL A 21 -7.31 -11.43 17.77
N PRO A 22 -6.09 -11.82 17.33
CA PRO A 22 -5.82 -12.04 15.92
C PRO A 22 -6.52 -13.26 15.30
N LEU A 23 -7.19 -14.11 16.10
CA LEU A 23 -8.05 -15.18 15.55
C LEU A 23 -9.27 -14.62 14.81
N PHE A 24 -9.67 -13.39 15.14
CA PHE A 24 -10.79 -12.69 14.48
C PHE A 24 -10.35 -11.87 13.26
N SER A 25 -9.05 -11.83 12.95
CA SER A 25 -8.50 -11.13 11.78
C SER A 25 -8.31 -12.11 10.61
N PRO A 26 -8.61 -11.70 9.36
CA PRO A 26 -8.43 -12.57 8.19
C PRO A 26 -6.97 -12.96 8.00
N ALA A 27 -6.72 -14.09 7.34
CA ALA A 27 -5.37 -14.53 6.99
C ALA A 27 -4.70 -13.60 5.96
N THR A 28 -5.51 -12.98 5.09
CA THR A 28 -5.06 -12.00 4.09
C THR A 28 -5.64 -10.64 4.45
N ALA A 29 -4.77 -9.63 4.53
CA ALA A 29 -5.18 -8.26 4.74
C ALA A 29 -5.30 -7.54 3.39
N GLU A 30 -6.52 -7.11 3.08
CA GLU A 30 -6.81 -6.33 1.88
C GLU A 30 -7.22 -4.89 2.22
N VAL A 31 -6.78 -3.95 1.38
CA VAL A 31 -7.11 -2.53 1.38
C VAL A 31 -7.34 -2.11 -0.07
N SER A 32 -8.39 -1.34 -0.32
CA SER A 32 -8.67 -0.82 -1.66
C SER A 32 -9.36 0.53 -1.59
N ALA A 33 -9.03 1.42 -2.51
CA ALA A 33 -9.74 2.68 -2.73
C ALA A 33 -9.96 2.88 -4.23
N GLU A 34 -10.93 3.73 -4.57
CA GLU A 34 -11.23 4.07 -5.95
C GLU A 34 -11.60 5.55 -6.10
N THR A 35 -11.38 6.09 -7.30
CA THR A 35 -11.79 7.44 -7.69
C THR A 35 -12.09 7.49 -9.18
N THR A 36 -12.78 8.53 -9.65
CA THR A 36 -12.97 8.79 -11.08
C THR A 36 -12.16 10.01 -11.49
N ILE A 37 -11.30 9.84 -12.50
CA ILE A 37 -10.48 10.91 -13.09
C ILE A 37 -11.04 11.21 -14.48
N ALA A 38 -11.27 12.49 -14.80
CA ALA A 38 -11.90 12.98 -16.02
C ALA A 38 -10.96 12.96 -17.23
N LEU A 39 -10.21 11.87 -17.39
CA LEU A 39 -9.31 11.57 -18.49
C LEU A 39 -9.53 10.15 -19.00
N ALA A 40 -9.06 9.86 -20.20
CA ALA A 40 -9.07 8.52 -20.75
C ALA A 40 -8.02 7.62 -20.05
N PRO A 41 -8.21 6.28 -20.05
CA PRO A 41 -7.30 5.38 -19.34
C PRO A 41 -5.85 5.47 -19.83
N ASP A 42 -5.64 5.73 -21.13
CA ASP A 42 -4.34 5.87 -21.77
C ASP A 42 -3.56 7.13 -21.36
N GLU A 43 -4.25 8.13 -20.80
CA GLU A 43 -3.61 9.32 -20.24
C GLU A 43 -3.13 9.10 -18.80
N ILE A 44 -3.84 8.27 -18.02
CA ILE A 44 -3.56 8.05 -16.59
C ILE A 44 -2.58 6.88 -16.40
N PHE A 45 -2.77 5.81 -17.16
CA PHE A 45 -2.06 4.55 -17.01
C PHE A 45 -0.53 4.70 -17.01
N PRO A 46 0.11 5.47 -17.93
CA PRO A 46 1.57 5.60 -17.97
C PRO A 46 2.18 6.21 -16.71
N THR A 47 1.48 7.17 -16.08
CA THR A 47 1.91 7.84 -14.85
C THR A 47 2.02 6.84 -13.70
N VAL A 48 1.05 5.93 -13.58
CA VAL A 48 1.05 4.90 -12.54
C VAL A 48 2.05 3.79 -12.87
N ALA A 49 2.06 3.30 -14.11
CA ALA A 49 2.84 2.13 -14.53
C ALA A 49 4.35 2.35 -14.55
N SER A 50 4.80 3.58 -14.81
CA SER A 50 6.24 3.91 -14.86
C SER A 50 6.85 4.29 -13.51
N PHE A 51 6.00 4.53 -12.49
CA PHE A 51 6.35 5.23 -11.25
C PHE A 51 6.97 6.63 -11.43
N ASN A 52 7.09 7.14 -12.66
CA ASN A 52 7.54 8.50 -12.89
C ASN A 52 6.56 9.46 -12.22
N SER A 53 7.09 10.56 -11.69
CA SER A 53 6.28 11.57 -11.01
C SER A 53 5.49 11.05 -9.80
N ARG A 54 5.79 9.83 -9.30
CA ARG A 54 5.16 9.30 -8.07
C ARG A 54 5.34 10.25 -6.88
N HIS A 55 6.50 10.88 -6.77
CA HIS A 55 6.81 11.85 -5.72
C HIS A 55 5.90 13.08 -5.74
N GLU A 56 5.20 13.37 -6.84
CA GLU A 56 4.33 14.54 -6.97
C GLU A 56 2.96 14.33 -6.30
N TRP A 57 2.51 13.08 -6.18
CA TRP A 57 1.18 12.76 -5.66
C TRP A 57 1.16 11.73 -4.52
N ASP A 58 2.23 10.96 -4.32
CA ASP A 58 2.28 9.94 -3.27
C ASP A 58 2.31 10.58 -1.87
N PRO A 59 1.30 10.33 -1.01
CA PRO A 59 1.21 10.93 0.31
C PRO A 59 2.36 10.51 1.25
N TRP A 60 3.01 9.38 0.97
CA TRP A 60 4.17 8.93 1.73
C TRP A 60 5.35 9.88 1.53
N TYR A 61 5.54 10.41 0.32
CA TYR A 61 6.58 11.41 0.08
C TYR A 61 6.30 12.72 0.82
N THR A 62 5.06 13.19 0.81
CA THR A 62 4.66 14.38 1.58
C THR A 62 4.90 14.22 3.09
N GLN A 63 4.78 13.00 3.61
CA GLN A 63 5.05 12.70 5.02
C GLN A 63 6.54 12.80 5.38
N ASP A 64 7.43 12.47 4.42
CA ASP A 64 8.88 12.50 4.57
C ASP A 64 9.57 13.06 3.31
N SER A 65 9.49 14.37 3.14
CA SER A 65 10.03 15.07 1.95
C SER A 65 11.56 15.01 1.84
N THR A 66 12.24 14.40 2.82
CA THR A 66 13.69 14.17 2.82
C THR A 66 14.07 12.73 2.49
N ALA A 67 13.08 11.87 2.23
CA ALA A 67 13.33 10.49 1.85
C ALA A 67 14.07 10.42 0.50
N ASP A 68 15.04 9.52 0.41
CA ASP A 68 15.71 9.21 -0.84
C ASP A 68 14.81 8.27 -1.65
N MET A 69 14.45 8.68 -2.87
CA MET A 69 13.61 7.91 -3.78
C MET A 69 14.39 7.61 -5.06
N ARG A 70 14.38 6.34 -5.46
CA ARG A 70 14.95 5.89 -6.72
C ARG A 70 13.86 5.29 -7.59
N LEU A 71 13.74 5.84 -8.80
CA LEU A 71 12.77 5.43 -9.80
C LEU A 71 13.53 4.93 -11.02
N GLU A 72 13.28 3.69 -11.42
CA GLU A 72 13.91 3.06 -12.58
C GLU A 72 12.81 2.52 -13.50
N PRO A 73 12.25 3.35 -14.40
CA PRO A 73 11.23 2.91 -15.34
C PRO A 73 11.83 1.95 -16.38
N ALA A 74 11.05 0.94 -16.77
CA ALA A 74 11.39 -0.01 -17.82
C ALA A 74 10.55 0.18 -19.08
N ALA A 75 11.10 -0.17 -20.24
CA ALA A 75 10.35 -0.16 -21.50
C ALA A 75 9.21 -1.19 -21.44
N GLY A 76 7.98 -0.76 -21.72
CA GLY A 76 6.79 -1.61 -21.56
C GLY A 76 6.36 -1.81 -20.10
N TYR A 77 6.89 -1.01 -19.17
CA TYR A 77 6.53 -0.91 -17.75
C TYR A 77 6.87 -2.11 -16.86
N VAL A 78 6.79 -3.35 -17.36
CA VAL A 78 7.20 -4.55 -16.60
C VAL A 78 8.69 -4.45 -16.25
N GLY A 79 9.01 -4.64 -14.97
CA GLY A 79 10.34 -4.43 -14.41
C GLY A 79 10.64 -2.99 -13.99
N SER A 80 9.69 -2.05 -14.13
CA SER A 80 9.85 -0.71 -13.54
C SER A 80 9.94 -0.86 -12.03
N THR A 81 10.88 -0.14 -11.41
CA THR A 81 11.09 -0.19 -9.96
C THR A 81 10.95 1.18 -9.31
N TYR A 82 10.49 1.16 -8.08
CA TYR A 82 10.44 2.30 -7.18
C TYR A 82 10.96 1.85 -5.82
N SER A 83 12.01 2.49 -5.31
CA SER A 83 12.48 2.25 -3.94
C SER A 83 12.59 3.55 -3.16
N TRP A 84 12.42 3.47 -1.84
CA TRP A 84 12.57 4.60 -0.95
C TRP A 84 13.34 4.25 0.33
N GLU A 85 13.99 5.25 0.90
CA GLU A 85 14.59 5.23 2.23
C GLU A 85 14.31 6.56 2.94
N GLY A 86 13.54 6.49 4.03
CA GLY A 86 13.15 7.66 4.82
C GLY A 86 13.07 7.36 6.31
N VAL A 87 13.25 8.40 7.13
CA VAL A 87 13.23 8.30 8.59
C VAL A 87 11.81 8.01 9.11
N LYS A 88 10.77 8.56 8.47
CA LYS A 88 9.37 8.41 8.89
C LYS A 88 8.63 7.34 8.10
N ILE A 89 8.98 7.16 6.82
CA ILE A 89 8.33 6.20 5.93
C ILE A 89 9.06 4.86 5.82
N GLY A 90 10.18 4.71 6.54
CA GLY A 90 11.00 3.51 6.52
C GLY A 90 11.66 3.29 5.16
N THR A 91 11.97 2.03 4.88
CA THR A 91 12.53 1.61 3.60
C THR A 91 11.56 0.71 2.85
N GLY A 92 11.69 0.64 1.54
CA GLY A 92 11.01 -0.38 0.77
C GLY A 92 11.26 -0.25 -0.72
N ARG A 93 10.70 -1.21 -1.46
CA ARG A 93 10.79 -1.30 -2.90
C ARG A 93 9.51 -1.86 -3.49
N MET A 94 9.14 -1.39 -4.66
CA MET A 94 8.06 -1.89 -5.48
C MET A 94 8.59 -2.19 -6.88
N GLU A 95 8.04 -3.22 -7.51
CA GLU A 95 8.39 -3.64 -8.86
C GLU A 95 7.13 -4.03 -9.63
N VAL A 96 6.96 -3.52 -10.84
CA VAL A 96 5.86 -3.90 -11.73
C VAL A 96 6.14 -5.28 -12.30
N ILE A 97 5.25 -6.24 -12.06
CA ILE A 97 5.41 -7.63 -12.49
C ILE A 97 4.50 -8.03 -13.64
N SER A 98 3.38 -7.33 -13.83
CA SER A 98 2.42 -7.59 -14.91
C SER A 98 1.69 -6.32 -15.30
N VAL A 99 1.36 -6.23 -16.59
CA VAL A 99 0.62 -5.10 -17.17
C VAL A 99 -0.33 -5.62 -18.25
N ARG A 100 -1.56 -5.10 -18.23
CA ARG A 100 -2.43 -5.03 -19.42
C ARG A 100 -2.63 -3.55 -19.73
N GLU A 101 -2.13 -3.14 -20.88
CA GLU A 101 -2.06 -1.73 -21.26
C GLU A 101 -3.43 -1.04 -21.10
N ASN A 102 -3.43 0.10 -20.41
CA ASN A 102 -4.61 0.93 -20.13
C ASN A 102 -5.72 0.27 -19.31
N GLU A 103 -5.51 -0.93 -18.76
CA GLU A 103 -6.53 -1.67 -18.01
C GLU A 103 -6.05 -2.10 -16.62
N TYR A 104 -4.81 -2.56 -16.49
CA TYR A 104 -4.36 -3.25 -15.28
C TYR A 104 -2.84 -3.16 -15.06
N ILE A 105 -2.43 -2.96 -13.80
CA ILE A 105 -1.04 -3.02 -13.36
C ILE A 105 -0.98 -3.90 -12.11
N GLU A 106 -0.03 -4.82 -12.06
CA GLU A 106 0.29 -5.63 -10.90
C GLU A 106 1.73 -5.33 -10.45
N SER A 107 1.93 -5.13 -9.17
CA SER A 107 3.24 -4.85 -8.59
C SER A 107 3.47 -5.65 -7.31
N SER A 108 4.71 -6.12 -7.14
CA SER A 108 5.19 -6.66 -5.87
C SER A 108 5.76 -5.53 -5.03
N LEU A 109 5.40 -5.49 -3.75
CA LEU A 109 5.79 -4.47 -2.79
C LEU A 109 6.49 -5.11 -1.59
N TRP A 110 7.74 -4.73 -1.35
CA TRP A 110 8.52 -5.09 -0.18
C TRP A 110 8.65 -3.86 0.72
N PHE A 111 8.03 -3.91 1.90
CA PHE A 111 8.19 -2.87 2.91
C PHE A 111 9.20 -3.32 3.96
N GLY A 112 10.33 -2.62 4.07
CA GLY A 112 11.48 -3.05 4.85
C GLY A 112 12.17 -4.29 4.25
N ASP A 113 12.91 -5.00 5.10
CA ASP A 113 13.60 -6.23 4.74
C ASP A 113 12.69 -7.43 5.01
N VAL A 114 11.79 -7.73 4.06
CA VAL A 114 10.83 -8.82 4.14
C VAL A 114 11.02 -9.78 2.97
N ASP A 115 10.88 -11.08 3.20
CA ASP A 115 11.01 -12.09 2.15
C ASP A 115 9.79 -12.15 1.23
N THR A 116 8.59 -12.01 1.82
CA THR A 116 7.32 -12.12 1.09
C THR A 116 6.81 -10.73 0.71
N PRO A 117 6.67 -10.41 -0.59
CA PRO A 117 6.06 -9.16 -1.00
C PRO A 117 4.55 -9.16 -0.73
N SER A 118 4.05 -7.96 -0.52
CA SER A 118 2.63 -7.67 -0.68
C SER A 118 2.31 -7.46 -2.16
N LEU A 119 1.06 -7.68 -2.54
CA LEU A 119 0.57 -7.42 -3.88
C LEU A 119 -0.09 -6.04 -3.93
N VAL A 120 0.23 -5.26 -4.95
CA VAL A 120 -0.42 -3.99 -5.27
C VAL A 120 -1.00 -4.08 -6.66
N GLU A 121 -2.27 -3.75 -6.80
CA GLU A 121 -2.94 -3.80 -8.10
C GLU A 121 -3.63 -2.47 -8.42
N TRP A 122 -3.65 -2.16 -9.71
CA TRP A 122 -4.38 -1.03 -10.25
C TRP A 122 -5.31 -1.51 -11.35
N HIS A 123 -6.54 -1.01 -11.34
CA HIS A 123 -7.50 -1.20 -12.41
C HIS A 123 -7.93 0.14 -12.98
N PHE A 124 -8.07 0.18 -14.30
CA PHE A 124 -8.52 1.34 -15.05
C PHE A 124 -9.74 0.94 -15.87
N GLU A 125 -10.91 1.46 -15.51
CA GLU A 125 -12.17 1.15 -16.17
C GLU A 125 -12.72 2.44 -16.80
N ALA A 126 -12.88 2.47 -18.12
CA ALA A 126 -13.53 3.59 -18.79
C ALA A 126 -15.01 3.66 -18.40
N VAL A 127 -15.46 4.83 -17.96
CA VAL A 127 -16.83 5.10 -17.50
C VAL A 127 -17.33 6.43 -18.07
N ASP A 128 -18.63 6.70 -17.95
CA ASP A 128 -19.18 8.00 -18.31
C ASP A 128 -18.51 9.10 -17.47
N GLY A 129 -17.84 10.04 -18.14
CA GLY A 129 -17.14 11.15 -17.50
C GLY A 129 -15.66 10.91 -17.17
N GLY A 130 -15.07 9.78 -17.58
CA GLY A 130 -13.63 9.56 -17.50
C GLY A 130 -13.23 8.11 -17.24
N THR A 131 -12.26 7.91 -16.35
CA THR A 131 -11.76 6.59 -15.95
C THR A 131 -11.96 6.39 -14.46
N LYS A 132 -12.62 5.29 -14.09
CA LYS A 132 -12.62 4.77 -12.73
C LYS A 132 -11.28 4.08 -12.47
N VAL A 133 -10.52 4.61 -11.53
CA VAL A 133 -9.22 4.09 -11.11
C VAL A 133 -9.40 3.42 -9.75
N THR A 134 -9.08 2.14 -9.66
CA THR A 134 -9.08 1.38 -8.40
C THR A 134 -7.66 1.00 -8.04
N TRP A 135 -7.25 1.29 -6.81
CA TRP A 135 -5.95 0.92 -6.26
C TRP A 135 -6.17 -0.03 -5.08
N SER A 136 -5.63 -1.25 -5.17
CA SER A 136 -5.71 -2.26 -4.12
C SER A 136 -4.33 -2.70 -3.63
N PHE A 137 -4.34 -3.22 -2.42
CA PHE A 137 -3.21 -3.83 -1.75
C PHE A 137 -3.70 -5.09 -1.05
N SER A 138 -2.94 -6.18 -1.17
CA SER A 138 -3.18 -7.41 -0.41
C SER A 138 -1.88 -7.97 0.15
N GLN A 139 -1.94 -8.54 1.36
CA GLN A 139 -0.79 -9.15 2.01
C GLN A 139 -1.21 -10.32 2.88
N GLU A 140 -0.48 -11.43 2.81
CA GLU A 140 -0.61 -12.51 3.79
C GLU A 140 -0.10 -12.07 5.17
N THR A 141 -0.88 -12.35 6.20
CA THR A 141 -0.60 -11.90 7.56
C THR A 141 -0.24 -13.06 8.49
N THR A 142 1.01 -13.03 8.93
CA THR A 142 1.54 -14.02 9.87
C THR A 142 0.86 -13.89 11.24
N TYR A 143 0.35 -14.99 11.76
CA TYR A 143 -0.20 -15.06 13.12
C TYR A 143 0.91 -15.10 14.17
N PRO A 144 0.75 -14.45 15.35
CA PRO A 144 -0.32 -13.53 15.73
C PRO A 144 0.00 -12.05 15.42
N ILE A 145 1.28 -11.71 15.33
CA ILE A 145 1.76 -10.31 15.32
C ILE A 145 1.40 -9.59 14.01
N GLY A 146 1.60 -10.22 12.85
CA GLY A 146 1.28 -9.61 11.55
C GLY A 146 -0.21 -9.30 11.41
N ARG A 147 -1.07 -10.20 11.91
CA ARG A 147 -2.53 -9.99 11.95
C ARG A 147 -2.93 -8.81 12.83
N LEU A 148 -2.34 -8.68 14.02
CA LEU A 148 -2.57 -7.53 14.89
C LEU A 148 -2.08 -6.24 14.26
N GLY A 149 -0.86 -6.25 13.69
CA GLY A 149 -0.28 -5.10 13.00
C GLY A 149 -1.18 -4.60 11.87
N MET A 150 -1.62 -5.49 10.98
CA MET A 150 -2.51 -5.11 9.87
C MET A 150 -3.90 -4.69 10.33
N MET A 151 -4.43 -5.25 11.43
CA MET A 151 -5.73 -4.83 11.96
C MET A 151 -5.74 -3.33 12.33
N PHE A 152 -4.66 -2.84 12.94
CA PHE A 152 -4.52 -1.40 13.25
C PHE A 152 -4.01 -0.59 12.04
N GLY A 153 -3.10 -1.17 11.25
CA GLY A 153 -2.49 -0.53 10.09
C GLY A 153 -3.48 -0.22 8.96
N LYS A 154 -4.51 -1.06 8.77
CA LYS A 154 -5.54 -0.88 7.73
C LYS A 154 -6.18 0.51 7.75
N ILE A 155 -6.41 1.09 8.92
CA ILE A 155 -7.01 2.43 9.05
C ILE A 155 -6.10 3.50 8.43
N PHE A 156 -4.79 3.39 8.66
CA PHE A 156 -3.80 4.31 8.10
C PHE A 156 -3.65 4.08 6.59
N LEU A 157 -3.57 2.83 6.16
CA LEU A 157 -3.46 2.48 4.73
C LEU A 157 -4.67 2.97 3.93
N ASN A 158 -5.90 2.77 4.42
CA ASN A 158 -7.10 3.26 3.75
C ASN A 158 -7.04 4.78 3.52
N ARG A 159 -6.68 5.54 4.55
CA ARG A 159 -6.56 7.01 4.44
C ARG A 159 -5.46 7.43 3.47
N SER A 160 -4.32 6.74 3.49
CA SER A 160 -3.24 6.99 2.55
C SER A 160 -3.66 6.70 1.11
N PHE A 161 -4.44 5.64 0.86
CA PHE A 161 -4.90 5.29 -0.48
C PHE A 161 -5.92 6.32 -0.99
N GLU A 162 -6.88 6.72 -0.15
CA GLU A 162 -7.85 7.78 -0.47
C GLU A 162 -7.14 9.10 -0.79
N LEU A 163 -6.17 9.52 0.04
CA LEU A 163 -5.41 10.74 -0.19
C LEU A 163 -4.54 10.66 -1.44
N GLY A 164 -3.88 9.51 -1.68
CA GLY A 164 -3.07 9.32 -2.88
C GLY A 164 -3.89 9.37 -4.16
N LEU A 165 -5.08 8.76 -4.18
CA LEU A 165 -5.99 8.86 -5.33
C LEU A 165 -6.54 10.28 -5.52
N ALA A 166 -6.80 11.02 -4.44
CA ALA A 166 -7.20 12.41 -4.53
C ALA A 166 -6.08 13.29 -5.12
N ASN A 167 -4.85 13.13 -4.66
CA ASN A 167 -3.68 13.85 -5.19
C ASN A 167 -3.42 13.49 -6.66
N LEU A 168 -3.52 12.21 -7.02
CA LEU A 168 -3.35 11.76 -8.41
C LEU A 168 -4.42 12.40 -9.31
N LYS A 169 -5.67 12.43 -8.86
CA LYS A 169 -6.75 13.11 -9.59
C LYS A 169 -6.44 14.59 -9.81
N GLU A 170 -6.03 15.31 -8.77
CA GLU A 170 -5.67 16.73 -8.86
C GLU A 170 -4.50 16.95 -9.83
N LEU A 171 -3.44 16.14 -9.74
CA LEU A 171 -2.30 16.21 -10.64
C LEU A 171 -2.70 16.00 -12.11
N MET A 172 -3.57 15.03 -12.38
CA MET A 172 -3.96 14.65 -13.73
C MET A 172 -4.98 15.62 -14.36
N GLU A 173 -5.85 16.25 -13.56
CA GLU A 173 -6.91 17.15 -14.06
C GLU A 173 -6.49 18.62 -14.14
N THR A 174 -5.24 18.94 -13.81
CA THR A 174 -4.68 20.29 -13.89
C THR A 174 -4.09 20.57 -15.27
#